data_AF-A0A8T0NIY0-F1
#
_entry.id   AF-A0A8T0NIY0-F1
#
_cell.length_a   1.000
_cell.length_b   1.000
_cell.length_c   1.000
_cell.angle_alpha   90.00
_cell.angle_beta   90.00
_cell.angle_gamma   90.00
#
_symmetry.space_group_name_H-M   'P 1'
#
loop_
_entity.id
_entity.type
_entity.pdbx_description
1 polymer ?
#
loop_
_entity_poly.entity_id
_entity_poly.type
_entity_poly.pdbx_seq_one_letter_code
_entity_poly.pdbx_strand_id
1 'polypeptide(L)'
;MPDVQPLVRDFVLKLKRRKVEGSHAVARQTAELLRSVVSQHRMGSSANQAAALADAVRAVGEQLIAANPIELAVGNIVRRVLHIIKEEDISATAVGIEGLSVTVDSDDEYDSEHDDRPSLSAAVLAAHARNALRAPSLQTLLEDIPVSPAISRTASSAGDSDGKTGDKSSTRKLKHDVIAAIGDLIDEIDSCYEPISEQAVELIHQNEVILTLGRSRTVKEFLYAAKEKKRSFRVFVAEGAPRYQGHILAKELVEKGVQTTVITDSAVFAMISRVNMVHMCGYCSFANSLFLLQI
;
A
#
# COMPACT_ATOMS: atom_id res chain seq x y z
N MET A 1 -20.60 14.76 -0.97
CA MET A 1 -19.99 14.23 0.27
C MET A 1 -19.63 15.39 1.20
N PRO A 2 -20.51 15.82 2.12
CA PRO A 2 -20.30 17.07 2.85
C PRO A 2 -19.34 16.98 4.05
N ASP A 3 -19.33 15.86 4.79
CA ASP A 3 -18.60 15.77 6.08
C ASP A 3 -17.10 15.48 5.99
N VAL A 4 -16.63 14.84 4.91
CA VAL A 4 -15.20 14.47 4.76
C VAL A 4 -14.36 15.63 4.20
N GLN A 5 -15.00 16.54 3.47
CA GLN A 5 -14.37 17.69 2.82
C GLN A 5 -13.58 18.61 3.76
N PRO A 6 -14.05 18.95 4.98
CA PRO A 6 -13.25 19.75 5.91
C PRO A 6 -11.94 19.06 6.34
N LEU A 7 -11.97 17.74 6.60
CA LEU A 7 -10.77 16.98 6.97
C LEU A 7 -9.73 16.94 5.84
N VAL A 8 -10.20 16.70 4.62
CA VAL A 8 -9.34 16.73 3.42
C VAL A 8 -8.73 18.11 3.23
N ARG A 9 -9.52 19.19 3.37
CA ARG A 9 -9.02 20.57 3.25
C ARG A 9 -7.98 20.91 4.32
N ASP A 10 -8.22 20.52 5.57
CA ASP A 10 -7.25 20.74 6.65
C ASP A 10 -5.93 20.01 6.37
N PHE A 11 -5.99 18.76 5.91
CA PHE A 11 -4.80 18.01 5.55
C PHE A 11 -4.05 18.61 4.34
N VAL A 12 -4.78 19.05 3.30
CA VAL A 12 -4.20 19.80 2.17
C VAL A 12 -3.49 21.06 2.65
N LEU A 13 -4.09 21.81 3.58
CA LEU A 13 -3.46 22.99 4.17
C LEU A 13 -2.21 22.64 4.98
N LYS A 14 -2.21 21.53 5.72
CA LYS A 14 -1.04 21.02 6.45
C LYS A 14 0.10 20.65 5.50
N LEU A 15 -0.21 19.97 4.39
CA LEU A 15 0.76 19.61 3.35
C LEU A 15 1.35 20.85 2.66
N LYS A 16 0.51 21.80 2.24
CA LYS A 16 0.96 23.06 1.61
C LYS A 16 1.84 23.90 2.52
N ARG A 17 1.54 23.93 3.81
CA ARG A 17 2.30 24.69 4.82
C ARG A 17 3.50 23.93 5.38
N ARG A 18 3.81 22.73 4.86
CA ARG A 18 4.90 21.84 5.34
C ARG A 18 4.86 21.62 6.86
N LYS A 19 3.65 21.52 7.43
CA LYS A 19 3.48 21.22 8.86
C LYS A 19 3.73 19.75 9.18
N VAL A 20 3.53 18.89 8.18
CA VAL A 20 3.79 17.46 8.25
C VAL A 20 4.92 17.19 7.26
N GLU A 21 6.09 16.86 7.77
CA GLU A 21 7.26 16.47 6.97
C GLU A 21 7.64 15.02 7.29
N GLY A 22 8.19 14.32 6.30
CA GLY A 22 8.71 12.97 6.45
C GLY A 22 7.77 11.89 5.92
N SER A 23 8.37 10.91 5.23
CA SER A 23 7.66 9.83 4.55
C SER A 23 6.72 9.05 5.49
N HIS A 24 7.19 8.71 6.70
CA HIS A 24 6.40 7.95 7.68
C HIS A 24 5.16 8.71 8.19
N ALA A 25 5.35 9.95 8.66
CA ALA A 25 4.25 10.75 9.22
C ALA A 25 3.19 11.12 8.16
N VAL A 26 3.65 11.42 6.93
CA VAL A 26 2.77 11.71 5.79
C VAL A 26 2.02 10.45 5.36
N ALA A 27 2.70 9.30 5.26
CA ALA A 27 2.07 8.04 4.87
C ALA A 27 0.95 7.64 5.84
N ARG A 28 1.25 7.66 7.14
CA ARG A 28 0.28 7.31 8.19
C ARG A 28 -0.95 8.23 8.17
N GLN A 29 -0.76 9.55 8.17
CA GLN A 29 -1.89 10.50 8.13
C GLN A 29 -2.71 10.38 6.84
N THR A 30 -2.06 10.07 5.71
CA THR A 30 -2.76 9.82 4.44
C THR A 30 -3.62 8.57 4.54
N ALA A 31 -3.10 7.46 5.09
CA ALA A 31 -3.86 6.23 5.29
C ALA A 31 -5.04 6.42 6.25
N GLU A 32 -4.86 7.13 7.38
CA GLU A 32 -5.93 7.46 8.33
C GLU A 32 -7.04 8.33 7.70
N LEU A 33 -6.66 9.30 6.87
CA LEU A 33 -7.61 10.12 6.11
C LEU A 33 -8.39 9.27 5.10
N LEU A 34 -7.71 8.43 4.32
CA LEU A 34 -8.36 7.55 3.34
C LEU A 34 -9.30 6.53 4.02
N ARG A 35 -8.92 5.98 5.18
CA ARG A 35 -9.80 5.14 5.99
C ARG A 35 -11.07 5.88 6.40
N SER A 36 -10.95 7.14 6.81
CA SER A 36 -12.08 8.00 7.17
C SER A 36 -12.97 8.32 5.96
N VAL A 37 -12.38 8.56 4.79
CA VAL A 37 -13.09 8.75 3.51
C VAL A 37 -13.92 7.52 3.15
N VAL A 38 -13.32 6.32 3.22
CA VAL A 38 -14.01 5.04 2.93
C VAL A 38 -15.13 4.80 3.95
N SER A 39 -14.87 5.04 5.23
CA SER A 39 -15.85 4.86 6.32
C SER A 39 -17.08 5.77 6.17
N GLN A 40 -16.89 7.03 5.74
CA GLN A 40 -17.99 7.98 5.57
C GLN A 40 -18.65 7.91 4.18
N HIS A 41 -18.07 7.13 3.25
CA HIS A 41 -18.65 6.96 1.92
C HIS A 41 -20.02 6.27 2.00
N ARG A 42 -21.03 6.90 1.40
CA ARG A 42 -22.38 6.34 1.29
C ARG A 42 -22.40 5.34 0.14
N MET A 43 -22.53 4.07 0.48
CA MET A 43 -22.66 2.99 -0.49
C MET A 43 -24.03 3.08 -1.19
N GLY A 44 -24.03 3.33 -2.50
CA GLY A 44 -25.23 3.24 -3.34
C GLY A 44 -25.58 1.80 -3.70
N SER A 45 -26.81 1.56 -4.17
CA SER A 45 -27.31 0.22 -4.57
C SER A 45 -26.90 -0.22 -5.99
N SER A 46 -25.76 0.24 -6.50
CA SER A 46 -25.32 -0.05 -7.86
C SER A 46 -24.32 -1.20 -7.94
N ALA A 47 -24.38 -1.97 -9.02
CA ALA A 47 -23.49 -3.09 -9.35
C ALA A 47 -21.98 -2.76 -9.38
N ASN A 48 -21.58 -1.47 -9.41
CA ASN A 48 -20.18 -1.02 -9.49
C ASN A 48 -19.73 -0.28 -8.23
N GLN A 49 -19.89 -0.91 -7.07
CA GLN A 49 -19.63 -0.29 -5.76
C GLN A 49 -18.13 -0.01 -5.53
N ALA A 50 -17.25 -0.95 -5.91
CA ALA A 50 -15.81 -0.78 -5.80
C ALA A 50 -15.29 0.33 -6.73
N ALA A 51 -15.85 0.46 -7.94
CA ALA A 51 -15.49 1.54 -8.86
C ALA A 51 -15.85 2.92 -8.28
N ALA A 52 -17.06 3.07 -7.71
CA ALA A 52 -17.48 4.32 -7.08
C ALA A 52 -16.60 4.69 -5.87
N LEU A 53 -16.19 3.68 -5.08
CA LEU A 53 -15.27 3.87 -3.96
C LEU A 53 -13.87 4.25 -4.43
N ALA A 54 -13.35 3.56 -5.45
CA ALA A 54 -12.06 3.82 -6.05
C ALA A 54 -12.01 5.23 -6.67
N ASP A 55 -13.07 5.69 -7.33
CA ASP A 55 -13.16 7.03 -7.89
C ASP A 55 -13.19 8.11 -6.79
N ALA A 56 -13.88 7.85 -5.68
CA ALA A 56 -13.87 8.75 -4.53
C ALA A 56 -12.47 8.86 -3.90
N VAL A 57 -11.76 7.74 -3.72
CA VAL A 57 -10.38 7.72 -3.23
C VAL A 57 -9.42 8.39 -4.21
N ARG A 58 -9.58 8.15 -5.52
CA ARG A 58 -8.79 8.79 -6.58
C ARG A 58 -8.96 10.30 -6.56
N ALA A 59 -10.20 10.79 -6.48
CA ALA A 59 -10.48 12.23 -6.43
C ALA A 59 -9.84 12.92 -5.22
N VAL A 60 -9.88 12.30 -4.03
CA VAL A 60 -9.18 12.82 -2.85
C VAL A 60 -7.66 12.73 -3.04
N GLY A 61 -7.16 11.62 -3.55
CA GLY A 61 -5.73 11.41 -3.80
C GLY A 61 -5.13 12.42 -4.77
N GLU A 62 -5.83 12.75 -5.86
CA GLU A 62 -5.40 13.79 -6.81
C GLU A 62 -5.28 15.16 -6.14
N GLN A 63 -6.22 15.52 -5.25
CA GLN A 63 -6.14 16.77 -4.49
C GLN A 63 -4.94 16.81 -3.54
N LEU A 64 -4.62 15.68 -2.89
CA LEU A 64 -3.48 15.57 -1.98
C LEU A 64 -2.14 15.62 -2.73
N ILE A 65 -2.03 14.91 -3.84
CA ILE A 65 -0.82 14.90 -4.69
C ILE A 65 -0.59 16.29 -5.30
N ALA A 66 -1.64 16.96 -5.75
CA ALA A 66 -1.55 18.34 -6.26
C ALA A 66 -1.16 19.35 -5.17
N ALA A 67 -1.42 19.06 -3.89
CA ALA A 67 -1.04 19.93 -2.78
C ALA A 67 0.47 19.96 -2.54
N ASN A 68 1.14 18.81 -2.67
CA ASN A 68 2.59 18.71 -2.56
C ASN A 68 3.13 17.52 -3.41
N PRO A 69 3.50 17.75 -4.68
CA PRO A 69 3.93 16.66 -5.58
C PRO A 69 5.30 16.08 -5.23
N ILE A 70 6.10 16.76 -4.40
CA ILE A 70 7.42 16.30 -3.96
C ILE A 70 7.27 15.17 -2.92
N GLU A 71 6.14 15.16 -2.20
CA GLU A 71 5.84 14.14 -1.18
C GLU A 71 5.25 12.88 -1.81
N LEU A 72 6.13 12.05 -2.36
CA LEU A 72 5.77 10.82 -3.07
C LEU A 72 5.06 9.78 -2.18
N ALA A 73 5.24 9.84 -0.86
CA ALA A 73 4.58 8.96 0.10
C ALA A 73 3.05 9.02 -0.02
N VAL A 74 2.47 10.21 -0.21
CA VAL A 74 1.01 10.39 -0.39
C VAL A 74 0.52 9.58 -1.58
N GLY A 75 1.18 9.74 -2.74
CA GLY A 75 0.79 9.04 -3.96
C GLY A 75 0.96 7.53 -3.85
N ASN A 76 1.98 7.06 -3.14
CA ASN A 76 2.22 5.63 -2.93
C ASN A 76 1.12 5.00 -2.07
N ILE A 77 0.73 5.65 -0.97
CA ILE A 77 -0.39 5.20 -0.13
C ILE A 77 -1.71 5.21 -0.90
N VAL A 78 -2.01 6.27 -1.66
CA VAL A 78 -3.22 6.32 -2.50
C VAL A 78 -3.26 5.15 -3.49
N ARG A 79 -2.16 4.88 -4.21
CA ARG A 79 -2.10 3.75 -5.14
C ARG A 79 -2.24 2.40 -4.45
N ARG A 80 -1.64 2.24 -3.27
CA ARG A 80 -1.76 1.02 -2.45
C ARG A 80 -3.21 0.80 -2.02
N VAL A 81 -3.89 1.84 -1.54
CA VAL A 81 -5.32 1.75 -1.16
C VAL A 81 -6.22 1.46 -2.36
N LEU A 82 -5.96 2.05 -3.53
CA LEU A 82 -6.70 1.72 -4.76
C LEU A 82 -6.50 0.25 -5.17
N HIS A 83 -5.29 -0.29 -4.97
CA HIS A 83 -5.00 -1.70 -5.22
C HIS A 83 -5.76 -2.60 -4.24
N ILE A 84 -5.75 -2.28 -2.94
CA ILE A 84 -6.53 -2.99 -1.91
C ILE A 84 -8.02 -3.04 -2.29
N ILE A 85 -8.60 -1.91 -2.70
CA ILE A 85 -10.02 -1.86 -3.13
C ILE A 85 -10.27 -2.81 -4.32
N LYS A 86 -9.35 -2.85 -5.29
CA LYS A 86 -9.46 -3.73 -6.45
C LYS A 86 -9.33 -5.20 -6.06
N GLU A 87 -8.41 -5.52 -5.14
CA GLU A 87 -8.16 -6.86 -4.64
C GLU A 87 -9.38 -7.43 -3.89
N GLU A 88 -9.97 -6.62 -3.00
CA GLU A 88 -11.17 -7.02 -2.25
C GLU A 88 -12.42 -7.19 -3.14
N ASP A 89 -12.57 -6.38 -4.20
CA ASP A 89 -13.68 -6.51 -5.15
C ASP A 89 -13.60 -7.81 -5.96
N ILE A 90 -12.38 -8.18 -6.38
CA ILE A 90 -12.13 -9.44 -7.08
C ILE A 90 -12.36 -10.62 -6.12
N SER A 91 -11.88 -10.53 -4.89
CA SER A 91 -12.09 -11.57 -3.86
C SER A 91 -13.57 -11.76 -3.54
N ALA A 92 -14.34 -10.68 -3.39
CA ALA A 92 -15.78 -10.75 -3.18
C ALA A 92 -16.53 -11.39 -4.36
N THR A 93 -16.09 -11.10 -5.59
CA THR A 93 -16.67 -11.69 -6.81
C THR A 93 -16.32 -13.17 -6.94
N ALA A 94 -15.08 -13.57 -6.60
CA ALA A 94 -14.63 -14.96 -6.62
C ALA A 94 -15.39 -15.83 -5.60
N VAL A 95 -15.62 -15.32 -4.39
CA VAL A 95 -16.42 -16.01 -3.35
C VAL A 95 -17.88 -16.16 -3.79
N GLY A 96 -18.43 -15.18 -4.52
CA GLY A 96 -19.77 -15.28 -5.11
C GLY A 96 -19.89 -16.38 -6.16
N ILE A 97 -18.80 -16.67 -6.89
CA ILE A 97 -18.74 -17.74 -7.91
C ILE A 97 -18.57 -19.12 -7.25
N GLU A 98 -17.72 -19.25 -6.21
CA GLU A 98 -17.55 -20.51 -5.48
C GLU A 98 -18.83 -20.91 -4.72
N GLY A 99 -19.59 -19.96 -4.18
CA GLY A 99 -20.87 -20.23 -3.52
C GLY A 99 -21.97 -20.75 -4.48
N LEU A 100 -21.83 -20.51 -5.78
CA LEU A 100 -22.74 -21.02 -6.82
C LEU A 100 -22.37 -22.44 -7.30
N SER A 101 -21.19 -22.94 -6.92
CA SER A 101 -20.68 -24.25 -7.35
C SER A 101 -21.11 -25.44 -6.47
N VAL A 102 -21.85 -25.19 -5.38
CA VAL A 102 -22.28 -26.21 -4.39
C VAL A 102 -23.78 -26.49 -4.46
N THR A 103 -24.37 -26.46 -5.65
CA THR A 103 -25.68 -27.08 -5.92
C THR A 103 -25.58 -27.95 -7.16
N VAL A 104 -24.86 -29.06 -7.03
CA VAL A 104 -25.05 -30.22 -7.90
C VAL A 104 -25.84 -31.22 -7.07
N ASP A 105 -27.16 -31.10 -7.11
CA ASP A 105 -28.05 -32.19 -6.71
C ASP A 105 -28.94 -32.55 -7.91
N SER A 106 -28.60 -33.71 -8.46
CA SER A 106 -29.43 -34.77 -9.05
C SER A 106 -30.52 -34.49 -10.10
N ASP A 107 -30.38 -35.26 -11.19
CA ASP A 107 -31.35 -35.87 -12.11
C ASP A 107 -32.33 -34.99 -12.93
N ASP A 108 -32.17 -35.05 -14.27
CA ASP A 108 -33.20 -35.56 -15.20
C ASP A 108 -32.72 -35.55 -16.67
N GLU A 109 -32.79 -36.71 -17.33
CA GLU A 109 -32.59 -36.90 -18.77
C GLU A 109 -33.78 -36.35 -19.58
N TYR A 110 -33.58 -35.32 -20.41
CA TYR A 110 -34.39 -35.09 -21.61
C TYR A 110 -33.54 -34.50 -22.75
N ASP A 111 -33.62 -35.19 -23.88
CA ASP A 111 -32.98 -34.90 -25.17
C ASP A 111 -33.66 -33.69 -25.86
N SER A 112 -32.88 -32.67 -26.27
CA SER A 112 -33.28 -31.73 -27.32
C SER A 112 -32.07 -30.99 -27.92
N GLU A 113 -32.01 -30.97 -29.25
CA GLU A 113 -30.90 -30.50 -30.08
C GLU A 113 -30.76 -28.95 -30.13
N HIS A 114 -29.50 -28.51 -30.13
CA HIS A 114 -28.93 -27.27 -30.73
C HIS A 114 -29.27 -25.89 -30.12
N ASP A 115 -28.33 -25.35 -29.33
CA ASP A 115 -27.83 -23.97 -29.48
C ASP A 115 -26.34 -23.91 -29.03
N ASP A 116 -25.42 -23.97 -30.00
CA ASP A 116 -23.97 -23.80 -29.78
C ASP A 116 -23.69 -22.32 -29.43
N ARG A 117 -23.83 -21.98 -28.15
CA ARG A 117 -23.23 -20.77 -27.56
C ARG A 117 -22.39 -21.20 -26.36
N PRO A 118 -21.06 -20.97 -26.36
CA PRO A 118 -20.24 -21.33 -25.23
C PRO A 118 -20.59 -20.40 -24.07
N SER A 119 -21.47 -20.85 -23.17
CA SER A 119 -21.57 -20.28 -21.83
C SER A 119 -20.20 -20.46 -21.18
N LEU A 120 -19.44 -19.39 -21.03
CA LEU A 120 -18.12 -19.45 -20.39
C LEU A 120 -18.30 -20.08 -19.01
N SER A 121 -17.71 -21.25 -18.81
CA SER A 121 -17.80 -22.00 -17.55
C SER A 121 -17.40 -21.10 -16.38
N ALA A 122 -18.02 -21.28 -15.22
CA ALA A 122 -17.65 -20.58 -13.98
C ALA A 122 -16.14 -20.66 -13.69
N ALA A 123 -15.48 -21.74 -14.12
CA ALA A 123 -14.04 -21.91 -14.06
C ALA A 123 -13.27 -20.88 -14.92
N VAL A 124 -13.77 -20.52 -16.10
CA VAL A 124 -13.18 -19.52 -16.98
C VAL A 124 -13.34 -18.13 -16.38
N LEU A 125 -14.52 -17.78 -15.84
CA LEU A 125 -14.74 -16.50 -15.15
C LEU A 125 -13.86 -16.38 -13.89
N ALA A 126 -13.73 -17.46 -13.10
CA ALA A 126 -12.82 -17.50 -11.96
C ALA A 126 -11.34 -17.40 -12.38
N ALA A 127 -10.96 -17.98 -13.52
CA ALA A 127 -9.61 -17.83 -14.08
C ALA A 127 -9.35 -16.39 -14.55
N HIS A 128 -10.32 -15.71 -15.16
CA HIS A 128 -10.22 -14.29 -15.55
C HIS A 128 -10.11 -13.37 -14.32
N ALA A 129 -10.88 -13.62 -13.26
CA ALA A 129 -10.77 -12.90 -11.99
C ALA A 129 -9.37 -13.05 -11.37
N ARG A 130 -8.79 -14.26 -11.42
CA ARG A 130 -7.40 -14.51 -10.98
C ARG A 130 -6.36 -13.86 -11.90
N ASN A 131 -6.60 -13.79 -13.20
CA ASN A 131 -5.71 -13.11 -14.15
C ASN A 131 -5.72 -11.58 -13.96
N ALA A 132 -6.85 -10.99 -13.55
CA ALA A 132 -6.98 -9.55 -13.27
C ALA A 132 -6.15 -9.05 -12.06
N LEU A 133 -5.71 -9.97 -11.19
CA LEU A 133 -4.80 -9.73 -10.06
C LEU A 133 -3.31 -9.85 -10.44
N ARG A 134 -3.00 -10.42 -11.62
CA ARG A 134 -1.62 -10.57 -12.10
C ARG A 134 -1.14 -9.27 -12.72
N ALA A 135 0.17 -8.99 -12.63
CA ALA A 135 0.77 -7.89 -13.38
C ALA A 135 0.40 -8.05 -14.87
N PRO A 136 -0.08 -7.00 -15.55
CA PRO A 136 -0.58 -7.12 -16.92
C PRO A 136 0.57 -7.58 -17.81
N SER A 137 0.55 -8.86 -18.15
CA SER A 137 1.43 -9.40 -19.17
C SER A 137 0.78 -9.12 -20.53
N LEU A 138 1.60 -8.97 -21.58
CA LEU A 138 1.10 -8.78 -22.94
C LEU A 138 0.11 -9.91 -23.30
N GLN A 139 0.38 -11.14 -22.82
CA GLN A 139 -0.49 -12.30 -22.99
C GLN A 139 -1.87 -12.09 -22.37
N THR A 140 -1.92 -11.65 -21.11
CA THR A 140 -3.18 -11.36 -20.40
C THR A 140 -4.01 -10.27 -21.09
N LEU A 141 -3.35 -9.20 -21.57
CA LEU A 141 -4.05 -8.11 -22.27
C LEU A 141 -4.53 -8.49 -23.68
N LEU A 142 -3.87 -9.43 -24.35
CA LEU A 142 -4.32 -9.98 -25.63
C LEU A 142 -5.44 -11.01 -25.48
N GLU A 143 -5.48 -11.72 -24.35
CA GLU A 143 -6.57 -12.62 -23.99
C GLU A 143 -7.84 -11.83 -23.60
N ASP A 144 -7.69 -10.63 -23.00
CA ASP A 144 -8.77 -9.71 -22.60
C ASP A 144 -9.45 -8.95 -23.78
N ILE A 145 -9.30 -9.39 -25.04
CA ILE A 145 -10.09 -8.80 -26.13
C ILE A 145 -11.57 -9.07 -25.85
N PRO A 146 -12.41 -8.03 -25.64
CA PRO A 146 -13.80 -8.24 -25.31
C PRO A 146 -14.54 -8.76 -26.53
N VAL A 147 -14.70 -10.09 -26.62
CA VAL A 147 -15.78 -10.65 -27.44
C VAL A 147 -17.07 -10.24 -26.73
N SER A 148 -17.70 -9.17 -27.23
CA SER A 148 -18.95 -8.62 -26.71
C SER A 148 -19.94 -9.76 -26.41
N PRO A 149 -20.24 -10.07 -25.14
CA PRO A 149 -21.37 -10.92 -24.86
C PRO A 149 -22.60 -10.03 -25.00
N ALA A 150 -23.34 -10.20 -26.09
CA ALA A 150 -24.71 -9.71 -26.17
C ALA A 150 -25.50 -10.40 -25.05
N ILE A 151 -25.68 -9.69 -23.93
CA ILE A 151 -26.52 -10.13 -22.82
C ILE A 151 -27.96 -10.18 -23.33
N SER A 152 -28.37 -11.34 -23.83
CA SER A 152 -29.77 -11.66 -24.09
C SER A 152 -30.35 -12.18 -22.78
N ARG A 153 -30.88 -11.27 -21.95
CA ARG A 153 -31.74 -11.64 -20.82
C ARG A 153 -33.09 -12.09 -21.41
N THR A 154 -33.27 -13.38 -21.61
CA THR A 154 -34.59 -13.96 -21.84
C THR A 154 -35.38 -13.80 -20.54
N ALA A 155 -36.38 -12.91 -20.58
CA ALA A 155 -37.37 -12.80 -19.54
C ALA A 155 -38.30 -14.02 -19.62
N SER A 156 -38.08 -15.03 -18.76
CA SER A 156 -39.15 -15.96 -18.41
C SER A 156 -39.92 -15.39 -17.22
N SER A 157 -41.12 -14.95 -17.56
CA SER A 157 -42.19 -14.49 -16.69
C SER A 157 -42.86 -15.69 -16.01
N ALA A 158 -42.84 -15.75 -14.68
CA ALA A 158 -43.94 -16.14 -13.78
C ALA A 158 -43.38 -16.65 -12.43
N GLY A 159 -43.79 -16.03 -11.33
CA GLY A 159 -43.54 -16.56 -9.98
C GLY A 159 -43.40 -15.46 -8.93
N ASP A 160 -44.31 -15.48 -7.97
CA ASP A 160 -44.62 -14.43 -7.01
C ASP A 160 -43.46 -13.94 -6.12
N SER A 161 -43.58 -12.66 -5.79
CA SER A 161 -42.79 -11.88 -4.86
C SER A 161 -42.78 -12.42 -3.43
N ASP A 162 -41.57 -12.58 -2.87
CA ASP A 162 -41.34 -12.36 -1.43
C ASP A 162 -39.91 -11.83 -1.11
N GLY A 163 -39.85 -10.73 -0.35
CA GLY A 163 -38.92 -10.65 0.79
C GLY A 163 -37.39 -10.45 0.65
N LYS A 164 -36.91 -9.73 -0.36
CA LYS A 164 -35.59 -9.02 -0.46
C LYS A 164 -34.78 -8.79 0.86
N THR A 165 -33.70 -9.54 1.11
CA THR A 165 -32.66 -9.21 2.14
C THR A 165 -31.20 -9.65 1.86
N GLY A 166 -30.82 -10.15 0.67
CA GLY A 166 -29.44 -10.62 0.40
C GLY A 166 -28.38 -9.54 0.09
N ASP A 167 -28.76 -8.50 -0.67
CA ASP A 167 -27.80 -7.57 -1.32
C ASP A 167 -27.19 -6.49 -0.40
N LYS A 168 -27.81 -6.23 0.76
CA LYS A 168 -27.26 -5.26 1.74
C LYS A 168 -26.10 -5.85 2.55
N SER A 169 -25.95 -7.17 2.54
CA SER A 169 -24.93 -7.88 3.30
C SER A 169 -23.59 -7.83 2.58
N SER A 170 -23.54 -8.19 1.29
CA SER A 170 -22.33 -8.13 0.44
C SER A 170 -21.73 -6.71 0.37
N THR A 171 -22.58 -5.70 0.20
CA THR A 171 -22.17 -4.30 0.08
C THR A 171 -21.56 -3.72 1.35
N ARG A 172 -21.96 -4.22 2.53
CA ARG A 172 -21.36 -3.85 3.82
C ARG A 172 -20.09 -4.63 4.12
N LYS A 173 -20.00 -5.88 3.63
CA LYS A 173 -18.80 -6.73 3.75
C LYS A 173 -17.61 -6.10 3.05
N LEU A 174 -17.71 -5.78 1.75
CA LEU A 174 -16.61 -5.13 1.00
C LEU A 174 -16.08 -3.86 1.70
N LYS A 175 -16.98 -3.02 2.21
CA LYS A 175 -16.59 -1.81 2.93
C LYS A 175 -15.82 -2.12 4.22
N HIS A 176 -16.29 -3.11 4.97
CA HIS A 176 -15.65 -3.53 6.21
C HIS A 176 -14.27 -4.13 5.92
N ASP A 177 -14.18 -4.97 4.89
CA ASP A 177 -12.95 -5.66 4.49
C ASP A 177 -11.89 -4.65 4.02
N VAL A 178 -12.28 -3.67 3.19
CA VAL A 178 -11.39 -2.56 2.80
C VAL A 178 -10.96 -1.72 4.01
N ILE A 179 -11.85 -1.46 4.98
CA ILE A 179 -11.49 -0.70 6.19
C ILE A 179 -10.51 -1.48 7.07
N ALA A 180 -10.68 -2.80 7.17
CA ALA A 180 -9.79 -3.69 7.88
C ALA A 180 -8.41 -3.71 7.20
N ALA A 181 -8.35 -3.93 5.88
CA ALA A 181 -7.11 -3.94 5.11
C ALA A 181 -6.36 -2.60 5.15
N ILE A 182 -7.06 -1.45 5.17
CA ILE A 182 -6.41 -0.15 5.41
C ILE A 182 -5.89 -0.04 6.85
N GLY A 183 -6.57 -0.65 7.83
CA GLY A 183 -6.10 -0.77 9.20
C GLY A 183 -4.79 -1.56 9.28
N ASP A 184 -4.74 -2.73 8.64
CA ASP A 184 -3.54 -3.57 8.56
C ASP A 184 -2.38 -2.82 7.89
N LEU A 185 -2.65 -2.01 6.85
CA LEU A 185 -1.65 -1.15 6.22
C LEU A 185 -1.10 -0.09 7.19
N ILE A 186 -1.93 0.47 8.07
CA ILE A 186 -1.47 1.45 9.08
C ILE A 186 -0.56 0.76 10.09
N ASP A 187 -0.95 -0.43 10.57
CA ASP A 187 -0.15 -1.20 11.52
C ASP A 187 1.17 -1.69 10.89
N GLU A 188 1.18 -2.03 9.60
CA GLU A 188 2.39 -2.32 8.81
C GLU A 188 3.33 -1.11 8.73
N ILE A 189 2.79 0.10 8.51
CA ILE A 189 3.59 1.34 8.48
C ILE A 189 4.20 1.64 9.85
N ASP A 190 3.51 1.37 10.96
CA ASP A 190 4.02 1.60 12.30
C ASP A 190 5.06 0.55 12.74
N SER A 191 4.89 -0.71 12.32
CA SER A 191 5.78 -1.84 12.67
C SER A 191 6.96 -2.05 11.70
N CYS A 192 7.09 -1.25 10.64
CA CYS A 192 8.09 -1.47 9.59
C CYS A 192 9.56 -1.48 10.06
N TYR A 193 9.86 -0.92 11.24
CA TYR A 193 11.23 -0.82 11.75
C TYR A 193 11.74 -2.11 12.41
N GLU A 194 10.85 -2.89 13.02
CA GLU A 194 11.18 -4.13 13.74
C GLU A 194 11.87 -5.16 12.82
N PRO A 195 11.28 -5.58 11.69
CA PRO A 195 11.90 -6.60 10.82
C PRO A 195 13.22 -6.13 10.21
N ILE A 196 13.34 -4.82 9.94
CA ILE A 196 14.59 -4.23 9.42
C ILE A 196 15.69 -4.30 10.49
N SER A 197 15.33 -4.01 11.75
CA SER A 197 16.28 -4.03 12.87
C SER A 197 16.77 -5.43 13.23
N GLU A 198 15.97 -6.47 13.02
CA GLU A 198 16.36 -7.86 13.28
C GLU A 198 17.53 -8.31 12.40
N GLN A 199 17.53 -7.86 11.14
CA GLN A 199 18.57 -8.16 10.15
C GLN A 199 19.93 -7.50 10.46
N ALA A 200 19.97 -6.53 11.38
CA ALA A 200 21.18 -5.77 11.69
C ALA A 200 22.35 -6.63 12.20
N VAL A 201 22.04 -7.76 12.83
CA VAL A 201 23.03 -8.66 13.46
C VAL A 201 23.85 -9.43 12.44
N GLU A 202 23.23 -9.75 11.32
CA GLU A 202 23.82 -10.52 10.23
C GLU A 202 24.68 -9.61 9.34
N LEU A 203 24.29 -8.34 9.24
CA LEU A 203 24.97 -7.36 8.38
C LEU A 203 26.12 -6.64 9.10
N ILE A 204 26.01 -6.39 10.41
CA ILE A 204 27.05 -5.69 11.19
C ILE A 204 27.93 -6.68 11.95
N HIS A 205 29.21 -6.70 11.60
CA HIS A 205 30.23 -7.50 12.30
C HIS A 205 30.99 -6.69 13.37
N GLN A 206 31.80 -7.40 14.15
CA GLN A 206 32.63 -6.80 15.19
C GLN A 206 33.74 -5.94 14.58
N ASN A 207 33.99 -4.79 15.19
CA ASN A 207 35.03 -3.81 14.84
C ASN A 207 34.89 -3.20 13.44
N GLU A 208 33.67 -3.19 12.89
CA GLU A 208 33.39 -2.51 11.64
C GLU A 208 33.28 -0.99 11.80
N VAL A 209 33.57 -0.31 10.70
CA VAL A 209 33.45 1.15 10.58
C VAL A 209 32.32 1.44 9.61
N ILE A 210 31.25 2.05 10.12
CA ILE A 210 30.03 2.36 9.38
C ILE A 210 30.02 3.86 9.10
N LEU A 211 29.62 4.27 7.89
CA LEU A 211 29.32 5.65 7.56
C LEU A 211 27.82 5.84 7.38
N THR A 212 27.26 6.88 7.98
CA THR A 212 25.86 7.31 7.82
C THR A 212 25.80 8.80 7.50
N LEU A 213 24.67 9.24 6.95
CA LEU A 213 24.42 10.65 6.63
C LEU A 213 23.09 11.11 7.21
N GLY A 214 23.08 12.30 7.79
CA GLY A 214 21.87 12.94 8.29
C GLY A 214 21.21 12.20 9.45
N ARG A 215 19.89 12.29 9.55
CA ARG A 215 19.09 11.62 10.60
C ARG A 215 18.03 10.73 9.97
N SER A 216 18.13 9.43 10.24
CA SER A 216 17.11 8.46 9.86
C SER A 216 16.68 7.64 11.08
N ARG A 217 15.37 7.48 11.25
CA ARG A 217 14.79 6.63 12.31
C ARG A 217 15.12 5.16 12.07
N THR A 218 15.02 4.70 10.83
CA THR A 218 15.33 3.31 10.45
C THR A 218 16.78 2.95 10.75
N VAL A 219 17.73 3.81 10.34
CA VAL A 219 19.16 3.55 10.59
C VAL A 219 19.47 3.60 12.09
N LYS A 220 18.82 4.50 12.83
CA LYS A 220 18.97 4.59 14.28
C LYS A 220 18.54 3.30 14.98
N GLU A 221 17.32 2.81 14.72
CA GLU A 221 16.82 1.55 15.32
C GLU A 221 17.67 0.34 14.88
N PHE A 222 18.11 0.31 13.62
CA PHE A 222 19.01 -0.72 13.10
C PHE A 222 20.35 -0.78 13.86
N LEU A 223 20.98 0.38 14.11
CA LEU A 223 22.23 0.46 14.87
C LEU A 223 22.01 0.13 16.36
N TYR A 224 20.84 0.46 16.93
CA TYR A 224 20.49 0.08 18.29
C TYR A 224 20.36 -1.43 18.44
N ALA A 225 19.65 -2.09 17.54
CA ALA A 225 19.52 -3.56 17.56
C ALA A 225 20.89 -4.26 17.48
N ALA A 226 21.81 -3.76 16.65
CA ALA A 226 23.17 -4.29 16.60
C ALA A 226 23.95 -4.09 17.92
N LYS A 227 23.76 -2.94 18.58
CA LYS A 227 24.40 -2.64 19.86
C LYS A 227 23.83 -3.48 21.01
N GLU A 228 22.52 -3.67 21.06
CA GLU A 228 21.83 -4.49 22.06
C GLU A 228 22.31 -5.95 22.03
N LYS A 229 22.60 -6.48 20.83
CA LYS A 229 23.22 -7.80 20.67
C LYS A 229 24.75 -7.81 20.87
N LYS A 230 25.28 -6.81 21.58
CA LYS A 230 26.66 -6.67 22.07
C LYS A 230 27.75 -6.59 20.99
N ARG A 231 27.44 -6.09 19.79
CA ARG A 231 28.48 -5.77 18.79
C ARG A 231 29.22 -4.48 19.16
N SER A 232 30.53 -4.45 18.99
CA SER A 232 31.31 -3.21 19.03
C SER A 232 31.62 -2.76 17.61
N PHE A 233 31.17 -1.57 17.23
CA PHE A 233 31.43 -0.96 15.95
C PHE A 233 31.54 0.56 16.13
N ARG A 234 32.11 1.22 15.14
CA ARG A 234 32.30 2.68 15.11
C ARG A 234 31.49 3.28 13.98
N VAL A 235 30.81 4.39 14.25
CA VAL A 235 29.96 5.07 13.28
C VAL A 235 30.48 6.47 13.00
N PHE A 236 30.77 6.75 11.74
CA PHE A 236 30.94 8.11 11.24
C PHE A 236 29.59 8.65 10.79
N VAL A 237 29.21 9.81 11.31
CA VAL A 237 27.95 10.48 10.96
C VAL A 237 28.30 11.77 10.23
N ALA A 238 27.95 11.86 8.95
CA ALA A 238 28.02 13.13 8.23
C ALA A 238 26.90 14.07 8.71
N GLU A 239 27.24 15.33 8.94
CA GLU A 239 26.32 16.30 9.55
C GLU A 239 25.08 16.62 8.72
N GLY A 240 25.16 16.52 7.38
CA GLY A 240 24.05 16.84 6.48
C GLY A 240 23.72 18.33 6.49
N ALA A 241 24.69 19.17 6.15
CA ALA A 241 24.48 20.59 5.95
C ALA A 241 23.54 20.80 4.73
N PRO A 242 22.56 21.71 4.82
CA PRO A 242 22.43 22.81 5.79
C PRO A 242 21.53 22.51 7.00
N ARG A 243 20.88 21.34 7.08
CA ARG A 243 19.91 21.04 8.16
C ARG A 243 20.59 20.54 9.44
N TYR A 244 21.86 20.12 9.36
CA TYR A 244 22.68 19.65 10.49
C TYR A 244 22.01 18.54 11.33
N GLN A 245 21.16 17.72 10.70
CA GLN A 245 20.38 16.71 11.40
C GLN A 245 21.26 15.57 11.93
N GLY A 246 22.43 15.33 11.33
CA GLY A 246 23.38 14.31 11.76
C GLY A 246 23.89 14.52 13.19
N HIS A 247 23.95 15.77 13.67
CA HIS A 247 24.31 16.08 15.06
C HIS A 247 23.31 15.51 16.07
N ILE A 248 22.01 15.54 15.72
CA ILE A 248 20.95 14.99 16.56
C ILE A 248 21.08 13.46 16.64
N LEU A 249 21.29 12.80 15.49
CA LEU A 249 21.50 11.36 15.45
C LEU A 249 22.74 10.95 16.24
N ALA A 250 23.85 11.67 16.08
CA ALA A 250 25.07 11.38 16.79
C ALA A 250 24.88 11.46 18.31
N LYS A 251 24.15 12.47 18.79
CA LYS A 251 23.79 12.59 20.21
C LYS A 251 22.97 11.38 20.70
N GLU A 252 21.92 11.01 19.97
CA GLU A 252 21.07 9.85 20.28
C GLU A 252 21.91 8.54 20.34
N LEU A 253 22.83 8.34 19.38
CA LEU A 253 23.70 7.17 19.34
C LEU A 253 24.71 7.12 20.51
N VAL A 254 25.26 8.26 20.94
CA VAL A 254 26.16 8.34 22.11
C VAL A 254 25.41 7.99 23.39
N GLU A 255 24.16 8.44 23.55
CA GLU A 255 23.34 8.12 24.71
C GLU A 255 23.14 6.60 24.89
N LYS A 256 23.14 5.84 23.78
CA LYS A 256 23.08 4.36 23.78
C LYS A 256 24.45 3.67 23.82
N GLY A 257 25.54 4.43 23.94
CA GLY A 257 26.91 3.90 24.06
C GLY A 257 27.50 3.36 22.75
N VAL A 258 27.04 3.85 21.60
CA VAL A 258 27.67 3.60 20.30
C VAL A 258 28.84 4.57 20.11
N GLN A 259 29.98 4.08 19.65
CA GLN A 259 31.14 4.95 19.38
C GLN A 259 30.87 5.74 18.10
N THR A 260 30.46 7.00 18.23
CA THR A 260 30.17 7.86 17.09
C THR A 260 31.18 8.99 16.93
N THR A 261 31.37 9.43 15.69
CA THR A 261 32.19 10.60 15.36
C THR A 261 31.48 11.38 14.26
N VAL A 262 31.19 12.65 14.53
CA VAL A 262 30.58 13.52 13.53
C VAL A 262 31.66 14.05 12.60
N ILE A 263 31.37 14.06 11.30
CA ILE A 263 32.25 14.59 10.26
C ILE A 263 31.49 15.63 9.43
N THR A 264 32.22 16.57 8.84
CA THR A 264 31.66 17.51 7.86
C THR A 264 31.41 16.79 6.54
N ASP A 265 30.46 17.27 5.74
CA ASP A 265 30.11 16.63 4.47
C ASP A 265 31.30 16.60 3.49
N SER A 266 32.18 17.60 3.55
CA SER A 266 33.42 17.65 2.75
C SER A 266 34.45 16.59 3.14
N ALA A 267 34.41 16.10 4.40
CA ALA A 267 35.34 15.08 4.89
C ALA A 267 34.91 13.66 4.49
N VAL A 268 33.69 13.45 3.99
CA VAL A 268 33.16 12.13 3.62
C VAL A 268 34.10 11.42 2.64
N PHE A 269 34.59 12.12 1.61
CA PHE A 269 35.50 11.54 0.62
C PHE A 269 36.84 11.08 1.22
N ALA A 270 37.37 11.81 2.19
CA ALA A 270 38.60 11.40 2.87
C ALA A 270 38.36 10.17 3.77
N MET A 271 37.20 10.11 4.41
CA MET A 271 36.84 9.06 5.37
C MET A 271 36.40 7.76 4.72
N ILE A 272 35.85 7.80 3.49
CA ILE A 272 35.33 6.61 2.81
C ILE A 272 36.40 5.52 2.61
N SER A 273 37.68 5.90 2.50
CA SER A 273 38.82 4.98 2.43
C SER A 273 39.00 4.09 3.67
N ARG A 274 38.42 4.48 4.81
CA ARG A 274 38.54 3.80 6.11
C ARG A 274 37.23 3.17 6.57
N VAL A 275 36.17 3.30 5.77
CA VAL A 275 34.82 2.81 6.08
C VAL A 275 34.65 1.47 5.39
N ASN A 276 34.11 0.49 6.11
CA ASN A 276 33.83 -0.84 5.55
C ASN A 276 32.47 -0.85 4.84
N MET A 277 31.50 -0.11 5.38
CA MET A 277 30.11 -0.17 4.96
C MET A 277 29.43 1.19 5.12
N VAL A 278 28.52 1.50 4.20
CA VAL A 278 27.76 2.76 4.19
C VAL A 278 26.27 2.43 4.37
N HIS A 279 25.66 2.99 5.41
CA HIS A 279 24.23 2.85 5.67
C HIS A 279 23.52 4.18 5.39
N MET A 280 22.68 4.18 4.37
CA MET A 280 21.91 5.33 3.94
C MET A 280 20.42 5.00 3.99
N CYS A 281 19.60 6.00 4.27
CA CYS A 281 18.15 5.87 4.21
C CYS A 281 17.62 6.65 2.99
N GLY A 282 16.85 5.95 2.15
CA GLY A 282 16.09 6.55 1.06
C GLY A 282 14.84 7.26 1.57
N TYR A 283 14.55 8.43 1.01
CA TYR A 283 13.25 9.07 1.18
C TYR A 283 12.16 8.35 0.37
N CYS A 284 12.49 7.98 -0.87
CA CYS A 284 11.62 7.23 -1.76
C CYS A 284 12.46 6.44 -2.77
N SER A 285 11.99 5.27 -3.18
CA SER A 285 12.54 4.50 -4.30
C SER A 285 11.62 4.59 -5.52
N PHE A 286 12.23 4.72 -6.69
CA PHE A 286 11.55 4.68 -7.98
C PHE A 286 11.60 3.26 -8.56
N ALA A 287 10.72 2.97 -9.52
CA ALA A 287 10.62 1.66 -10.16
C ALA A 287 11.90 1.24 -10.93
N ASN A 288 12.75 2.21 -11.31
CA ASN A 288 14.07 1.97 -11.90
C ASN A 288 15.18 1.74 -10.85
N SER A 289 14.81 1.47 -9.60
CA SER A 289 15.72 1.29 -8.46
C SER A 289 16.55 2.53 -8.09
N LEU A 290 16.18 3.72 -8.59
CA LEU A 290 16.77 4.97 -8.16
C LEU A 290 16.20 5.38 -6.80
N PHE A 291 17.05 5.89 -5.91
CA PHE A 291 16.64 6.41 -4.61
C PHE A 291 16.69 7.93 -4.59
N LEU A 292 15.61 8.55 -4.12
CA LEU A 292 15.59 9.94 -3.70
C LEU A 292 16.09 10.01 -2.25
N LEU A 293 17.19 10.71 -2.01
CA LEU A 293 17.72 10.96 -0.67
C LEU A 293 17.29 12.35 -0.20
N GLN A 294 16.96 12.47 1.08
CA GLN A 294 16.79 13.76 1.72
C GLN A 294 18.10 14.13 2.41
N ILE A 295 18.84 15.06 1.78
CA ILE A 295 20.11 15.60 2.26
C ILE A 295 19.84 16.88 3.06
#